data_AF-A0ABD8B251-F1
#
_entry.id   AF-A0ABD8B251-F1
#
_cell.length_a   1.000
_cell.length_b   1.000
_cell.length_c   1.000
_cell.angle_alpha   90.00
_cell.angle_beta   90.00
_cell.angle_gamma   90.00
#
_symmetry.space_group_name_H-M   'P 1'
#
loop_
_entity.id
_entity.type
_entity.pdbx_description
1 polymer ?
#
loop_
_entity_poly.entity_id
_entity_poly.type
_entity_poly.pdbx_seq_one_letter_code
_entity_poly.pdbx_strand_id
1 'polypeptide(L)' 'MKKGIEVNGTVFANQGDVDNDEFLDKFIAFIESNGWGFGGGSKQIDEDGNDI' A
#
# COMPACT_ATOMS: atom_id res chain seq x y z
N MET A 1 -25.09 -7.82 1.46
CA MET A 1 -24.37 -6.58 1.08
C MET A 1 -22.98 -6.65 1.71
N LYS A 2 -21.91 -6.53 0.93
CA LYS A 2 -20.54 -6.55 1.47
C LYS A 2 -20.16 -5.13 1.93
N LYS A 3 -19.49 -5.01 3.06
CA LYS A 3 -18.86 -3.76 3.52
C LYS A 3 -17.40 -3.79 3.09
N GLY A 4 -16.88 -2.67 2.59
CA GLY A 4 -15.47 -2.49 2.23
C GLY A 4 -14.88 -1.31 2.99
N ILE A 5 -13.55 -1.21 2.97
CA ILE A 5 -12.79 -0.08 3.51
C ILE A 5 -12.03 0.55 2.35
N GLU A 6 -12.18 1.85 2.16
CA GLU A 6 -11.36 2.64 1.25
C GLU A 6 -10.08 3.07 1.99
N VAL A 7 -8.93 2.94 1.34
CA VAL A 7 -7.62 3.31 1.89
C VAL A 7 -7.08 4.49 1.09
N ASN A 8 -6.78 5.58 1.79
CA ASN A 8 -6.15 6.78 1.23
C ASN A 8 -4.97 7.17 2.12
N GLY A 9 -3.84 7.54 1.53
CA GLY A 9 -2.65 8.02 2.24
C GLY A 9 -1.35 7.65 1.54
N THR A 10 -0.24 8.09 2.14
CA THR A 10 1.12 7.80 1.68
C THR A 10 1.91 7.17 2.82
N VAL A 11 2.76 6.20 2.49
CA VAL A 11 3.68 5.56 3.42
C VAL A 11 5.09 6.00 3.08
N PHE A 12 5.80 6.52 4.07
CA PHE A 12 7.24 6.81 3.98
C PHE A 12 7.97 5.94 4.99
N ALA A 13 9.17 5.49 4.62
CA ALA A 13 10.06 4.85 5.57
C ALA A 13 10.56 5.89 6.59
N ASN A 14 10.52 5.56 7.88
CA ASN A 14 11.13 6.43 8.90
C ASN A 14 12.66 6.53 8.72
N GLN A 15 13.26 5.52 8.08
CA GLN A 15 14.68 5.44 7.74
C GLN A 15 14.84 4.62 6.45
N GLY A 16 15.64 5.11 5.49
CA GLY A 16 15.87 4.42 4.22
C GLY A 16 14.79 4.70 3.19
N ASP A 17 14.50 3.71 2.34
CA ASP A 17 13.51 3.78 1.27
C ASP A 17 12.44 2.69 1.46
N VAL A 18 11.28 2.90 0.85
CA VAL A 18 10.22 1.90 0.73
C VAL A 18 10.02 1.60 -0.74
N ASP A 19 10.46 0.41 -1.15
CA ASP A 19 10.19 -0.10 -2.49
C ASP A 19 8.70 -0.41 -2.66
N ASN A 20 8.12 0.00 -3.78
CA ASN A 20 6.69 -0.14 -4.03
C ASN A 20 6.25 -1.61 -4.09
N ASP A 21 7.03 -2.48 -4.74
CA ASP A 21 6.67 -3.88 -4.92
C ASP A 21 6.81 -4.64 -3.60
N GLU A 22 7.89 -4.40 -2.85
CA GLU A 22 8.06 -4.97 -1.51
C GLU A 22 6.95 -4.54 -0.54
N PHE A 23 6.56 -3.26 -0.58
CA PHE A 23 5.43 -2.76 0.21
C PHE A 23 4.12 -3.43 -0.19
N LEU A 24 3.81 -3.48 -1.49
CA LEU A 24 2.55 -4.00 -1.98
C LEU A 24 2.41 -5.49 -1.67
N ASP A 25 3.48 -6.27 -1.82
CA ASP A 25 3.51 -7.69 -1.44
C ASP A 25 3.22 -7.90 0.05
N LYS A 26 3.89 -7.14 0.93
CA LYS A 26 3.67 -7.21 2.38
C LYS A 26 2.27 -6.76 2.78
N PHE A 27 1.75 -5.71 2.14
CA PHE A 27 0.42 -5.20 2.38
C PHE A 27 -0.65 -6.21 1.97
N ILE A 28 -0.55 -6.79 0.77
CA ILE A 28 -1.46 -7.83 0.29
C ILE A 28 -1.40 -9.06 1.21
N ALA A 29 -0.20 -9.53 1.58
CA ALA A 29 -0.06 -10.66 2.50
C ALA A 29 -0.74 -10.41 3.86
N PHE A 30 -0.64 -9.19 4.41
CA PHE A 30 -1.37 -8.81 5.62
C PHE A 30 -2.89 -8.87 5.42
N ILE A 31 -3.41 -8.31 4.32
CA ILE A 31 -4.85 -8.31 4.02
C ILE A 31 -5.37 -9.76 3.86
N GLU A 32 -4.66 -10.59 3.11
CA GLU A 32 -5.04 -11.99 2.88
C GLU A 32 -4.95 -12.84 4.15
N SER A 33 -3.98 -12.58 5.04
CA SER A 33 -3.88 -13.27 6.34
C SER A 33 -5.10 -13.05 7.25
N ASN A 34 -5.88 -11.99 7.00
CA ASN A 34 -7.13 -11.69 7.69
C ASN A 34 -8.38 -12.19 6.93
N GLY A 35 -8.21 -12.92 5.83
CA GLY A 35 -9.31 -13.43 4.99
C GLY A 35 -10.00 -12.34 4.16
N TRP A 36 -9.31 -11.23 3.90
CA TRP A 36 -9.80 -10.14 3.06
C TRP A 36 -9.12 -10.15 1.69
N GLY A 37 -9.68 -9.41 0.74
CA GLY A 37 -9.05 -9.19 -0.56
C GLY A 37 -8.85 -7.70 -0.79
N PHE A 38 -7.71 -7.33 -1.36
CA PHE A 38 -7.42 -5.98 -1.81
C PHE A 38 -7.57 -5.91 -3.34
N GLY A 39 -8.33 -4.92 -3.83
CA GLY A 39 -8.43 -4.62 -5.24
C GLY A 39 -7.95 -3.19 -5.48
N GLY A 40 -6.86 -3.03 -6.23
CA GLY A 40 -6.23 -1.73 -6.46
C GLY A 40 -4.73 -1.88 -6.76
N GLY A 41 -3.99 -0.79 -6.54
CA GLY A 41 -2.54 -0.76 -6.67
C GLY A 41 -1.95 0.41 -5.89
N SER A 42 -0.63 0.46 -5.84
CA SER A 42 0.15 1.57 -5.31
C SER A 42 1.07 2.10 -6.42
N LYS A 43 1.61 3.30 -6.19
CA LYS A 43 2.66 3.90 -7.01
C LYS A 43 3.72 4.47 -6.09
N GLN A 44 4.96 4.48 -6.54
CA GLN A 44 6.04 5.12 -5.81
C GLN A 44 6.01 6.62 -6.06
N ILE A 45 6.18 7.41 -5.00
CA ILE A 45 6.19 8.88 -5.07
C ILE A 45 7.29 9.45 -4.18
N ASP A 46 7.71 10.68 -4.50
CA ASP A 46 8.56 11.50 -3.63
C ASP A 46 7.75 12.21 -2.52
N GLU A 47 8.45 12.96 -1.65
CA GLU A 47 7.83 13.72 -0.55
C GLU A 47 6.88 14.85 -1.03
N ASP A 48 7.05 15.31 -2.26
CA ASP A 48 6.20 16.33 -2.89
C ASP A 48 4.97 15.71 -3.59
N GLY A 49 4.90 14.37 -3.66
CA GLY A 49 3.79 13.62 -4.24
C GLY A 49 3.91 13.37 -5.75
N ASN A 50 5.09 13.57 -6.33
CA ASN A 50 5.36 13.29 -7.74
C ASN A 50 5.73 11.81 -7.94
N ASP A 51 5.34 11.26 -9.08
CA ASP A 51 5.68 9.88 -9.47
C ASP A 51 7.19 9.74 -9.74
N ILE A 52 7.78 8.63 -9.27
CA ILE A 52 9.21 8.30 -9.46
C ILE A 52 9.40 6.94 -10.15
#